data_AF-A0A914CK04-F1
#
_entry.id   AF-A0A914CK04-F1
#
_cell.length_a   1.000
_cell.length_b   1.000
_cell.length_c   1.000
_cell.angle_alpha   90.00
_cell.angle_beta   90.00
_cell.angle_gamma   90.00
#
_symmetry.space_group_name_H-M   'P 1'
#
loop_
_entity.id
_entity.type
_entity.pdbx_description
1 polymer ?
#
loop_
_entity_poly.entity_id
_entity_poly.type
_entity_poly.pdbx_seq_one_letter_code
_entity_poly.pdbx_strand_id
1 'polypeptide(L)'
;MDPKLLTEEICLSYGCLWDDSLADNNISAPSCYFPQNTGYIVDDVQEDSIILKKDSNSIQCPYGKDGDEFEILRFTVKEIGAGLHIVIEPIDAKR
;
A
#
# COMPACT_ATOMS: atom_id res chain seq x y z
N MET A 1 17.02 -17.21 -2.86
CA MET A 1 15.91 -16.69 -2.03
C MET A 1 14.76 -17.61 -2.29
N ASP A 2 14.50 -18.54 -1.37
CA ASP A 2 13.34 -19.43 -1.48
C ASP A 2 12.07 -18.57 -1.46
N PRO A 3 11.12 -18.75 -2.41
CA PRO A 3 9.83 -18.10 -2.31
C PRO A 3 9.21 -18.59 -1.00
N LYS A 4 9.10 -17.69 -0.03
CA LYS A 4 8.44 -18.00 1.24
C LYS A 4 7.02 -18.41 0.87
N LEU A 5 6.71 -19.70 1.03
CA LEU A 5 5.38 -20.23 0.76
C LEU A 5 4.43 -19.44 1.66
N LEU A 6 3.49 -18.73 1.04
CA LEU A 6 2.55 -17.88 1.76
C LEU A 6 1.52 -18.79 2.44
N THR A 7 1.62 -18.92 3.76
CA THR A 7 0.66 -19.67 4.59
C THR A 7 -0.36 -18.71 5.20
N GLU A 8 -1.47 -19.25 5.70
CA GLU A 8 -2.47 -18.51 6.48
C GLU A 8 -1.81 -17.74 7.63
N GLU A 9 -0.98 -18.43 8.43
CA GLU A 9 -0.29 -17.82 9.57
C GLU A 9 0.59 -16.64 9.17
N ILE A 10 1.33 -16.76 8.06
CA ILE A 10 2.16 -15.66 7.54
C ILE A 10 1.27 -14.51 7.08
N CYS A 11 0.17 -14.79 6.38
CA CYS A 11 -0.77 -13.79 5.92
C CYS A 11 -1.36 -12.96 7.07
N LEU A 12 -1.89 -13.65 8.08
CA LEU A 12 -2.48 -13.03 9.25
C LEU A 12 -1.45 -12.26 10.08
N SER A 13 -0.19 -12.73 10.11
CA SER A 13 0.90 -12.00 10.79
C SER A 13 1.21 -10.64 10.17
N TYR A 14 0.90 -10.45 8.88
CA TYR A 14 1.00 -9.16 8.22
C TYR A 14 -0.24 -8.27 8.42
N GLY A 15 -1.30 -8.79 9.05
CA GLY A 15 -2.59 -8.11 9.18
C GLY A 15 -3.48 -8.23 7.93
N CYS A 16 -3.10 -9.07 6.97
CA CYS A 16 -3.89 -9.34 5.77
C CYS A 16 -5.08 -10.26 6.06
N LEU A 17 -5.96 -10.41 5.07
CA LEU A 17 -7.08 -11.35 5.09
C LEU A 17 -6.71 -12.63 4.34
N TRP A 18 -7.12 -13.77 4.89
CA TRP A 18 -6.95 -15.10 4.28
C TRP A 18 -8.29 -15.65 3.80
N ASP A 19 -8.29 -16.32 2.64
CA ASP A 19 -9.45 -16.98 2.05
C ASP A 19 -9.13 -18.43 1.67
N ASP A 20 -9.63 -19.36 2.48
CA ASP A 20 -9.46 -20.80 2.30
C ASP A 20 -10.05 -21.31 0.99
N SER A 21 -11.14 -20.68 0.53
CA SER A 21 -11.80 -21.08 -0.72
C SER A 21 -10.92 -20.80 -1.94
N LEU A 22 -9.98 -19.85 -1.84
CA LEU A 22 -9.01 -19.58 -2.90
C LEU A 22 -7.75 -20.44 -2.76
N ALA A 23 -7.35 -20.76 -1.53
CA ALA A 23 -6.20 -21.61 -1.23
C ALA A 23 -6.39 -23.06 -1.74
N ASP A 24 -7.58 -23.62 -1.56
CA ASP A 24 -7.85 -25.04 -1.85
C ASP A 24 -8.16 -25.31 -3.33
N ASN A 25 -8.54 -24.29 -4.09
CA ASN A 25 -9.12 -24.47 -5.43
C ASN A 25 -8.16 -24.18 -6.60
N ASN A 26 -6.85 -23.96 -6.36
CA ASN A 26 -5.85 -23.59 -7.38
C ASN A 26 -6.34 -22.44 -8.30
N ILE A 27 -7.05 -21.48 -7.71
CA ILE A 27 -7.55 -20.30 -8.42
C ILE A 27 -6.38 -19.32 -8.56
N SER A 28 -6.30 -18.61 -9.70
CA SER A 28 -5.26 -17.59 -9.91
C SER A 28 -5.37 -16.37 -8.98
N ALA A 29 -6.44 -16.29 -8.18
CA ALA A 29 -6.68 -15.21 -7.24
C ALA A 29 -5.86 -15.45 -5.97
N PRO A 30 -5.30 -14.39 -5.35
CA PRO A 30 -4.49 -14.53 -4.16
C PRO A 30 -5.35 -14.92 -2.96
N SER A 31 -4.98 -16.00 -2.27
CA SER A 31 -5.60 -16.42 -1.01
C SER A 31 -5.30 -15.48 0.16
N CYS A 32 -4.27 -14.64 0.04
CA CYS A 32 -3.90 -13.63 1.02
C CYS A 32 -3.92 -12.24 0.39
N TYR A 33 -4.69 -11.31 0.94
CA TYR A 33 -4.88 -9.99 0.35
C TYR A 33 -5.07 -8.89 1.40
N PHE A 34 -4.82 -7.65 1.01
CA PHE A 34 -4.95 -6.49 1.87
C PHE A 34 -6.43 -6.27 2.27
N PRO A 35 -6.72 -5.92 3.54
CA PRO A 35 -8.05 -5.50 3.94
C PRO A 35 -8.42 -4.16 3.29
N GLN A 36 -9.72 -3.86 3.28
CA GLN A 36 -10.20 -2.54 2.88
C GLN A 36 -9.57 -1.44 3.72
N ASN A 37 -9.40 -0.26 3.12
CA ASN A 37 -8.76 0.91 3.74
C ASN A 37 -7.28 0.70 4.10
N THR A 38 -6.62 -0.28 3.46
CA THR A 38 -5.14 -0.32 3.43
C THR A 38 -4.63 0.75 2.47
N GLY A 39 -3.71 1.59 2.93
CA GLY A 39 -3.06 2.64 2.13
C GLY A 39 -3.18 4.03 2.75
N TYR A 40 -3.47 5.01 1.90
CA TYR A 40 -3.50 6.42 2.25
C TYR A 40 -4.85 7.05 1.91
N ILE A 41 -5.24 8.05 2.69
CA ILE A 41 -6.41 8.88 2.48
C ILE A 41 -5.99 10.32 2.16
N VAL A 42 -6.90 11.07 1.54
CA VAL A 42 -6.69 12.50 1.30
C VAL A 42 -6.76 13.24 2.65
N ASP A 43 -5.68 13.93 2.99
CA ASP A 43 -5.58 14.78 4.19
C ASP A 43 -5.85 16.24 3.84
N ASP A 44 -5.27 16.72 2.74
CA ASP A 44 -5.41 18.10 2.27
C ASP A 44 -5.32 18.19 0.73
N VAL A 45 -5.99 19.19 0.15
CA VAL A 45 -5.97 19.48 -1.29
C VAL A 45 -5.49 20.91 -1.49
N GLN A 46 -4.36 21.03 -2.18
CA GLN A 46 -3.69 22.29 -2.49
C GLN A 46 -3.84 22.62 -3.98
N GLU A 47 -3.40 23.81 -4.39
CA GLU A 47 -3.54 24.28 -5.77
C GLU A 47 -2.90 23.33 -6.80
N ASP A 48 -1.68 22.86 -6.52
CA ASP A 48 -0.89 22.02 -7.45
C ASP A 48 -0.63 20.59 -6.92
N SER A 49 -1.15 20.24 -5.73
CA SER A 49 -0.87 18.95 -5.11
C SER A 49 -1.94 18.48 -4.14
N ILE A 50 -1.96 17.19 -3.86
CA ILE A 50 -2.79 16.57 -2.83
C ILE A 50 -1.86 15.97 -1.79
N ILE A 51 -2.14 16.23 -0.51
CA ILE A 51 -1.44 15.61 0.60
C ILE A 51 -2.21 14.35 0.99
N LEU A 52 -1.50 13.23 0.99
CA LEU A 52 -2.01 11.94 1.38
C LEU A 52 -1.42 11.56 2.73
N LYS A 53 -2.26 11.12 3.65
CA LYS A 53 -1.85 10.61 4.96
C LYS A 53 -2.19 9.14 5.07
N LYS A 54 -1.29 8.35 5.66
CA LYS A 54 -1.54 6.94 5.89
C LYS A 54 -2.83 6.76 6.69
N ASP A 55 -3.72 5.88 6.23
CA ASP A 55 -4.95 5.58 6.95
C ASP A 55 -4.59 4.89 8.27
N SER A 56 -5.23 5.29 9.37
CA SER A 56 -5.03 4.65 10.68
C SER A 56 -5.42 3.17 10.71
N ASN A 57 -6.28 2.74 9.78
CA ASN A 57 -6.68 1.35 9.59
C ASN A 57 -5.75 0.60 8.62
N SER A 58 -4.78 1.29 8.01
CA SER A 58 -3.84 0.65 7.12
C SER A 58 -2.92 -0.26 7.91
N ILE A 59 -2.75 -1.49 7.39
CA ILE A 59 -1.82 -2.44 7.97
C ILE A 59 -0.37 -1.97 7.81
N GLN A 60 0.51 -2.51 8.65
CA GLN A 60 1.95 -2.23 8.58
C GLN A 60 2.54 -2.85 7.30
N CYS A 61 3.46 -2.13 6.65
CA CYS A 61 4.15 -2.63 5.47
C CYS A 61 5.00 -3.86 5.84
N PRO A 62 4.77 -5.04 5.24
CA PRO A 62 5.51 -6.26 5.58
C PRO A 62 6.97 -6.25 5.11
N TYR A 63 7.36 -5.25 4.32
CA TYR A 63 8.71 -5.06 3.80
C TYR A 63 9.42 -3.82 4.37
N GLY A 64 8.69 -2.98 5.12
CA GLY A 64 9.28 -1.86 5.82
C GLY A 64 10.21 -2.38 6.90
N LYS A 65 11.43 -1.84 7.02
CA LYS A 65 12.19 -1.98 8.26
C LYS A 65 11.49 -1.13 9.32
N ASP A 66 11.66 -1.49 10.60
CA ASP A 66 11.04 -0.78 11.72
C ASP A 66 11.23 0.74 11.60
N GLY A 67 10.14 1.47 11.30
CA GLY A 67 10.12 2.93 11.20
C GLY A 67 10.37 3.54 9.81
N ASP A 68 10.57 2.74 8.76
CA ASP A 68 10.82 3.24 7.37
C ASP A 68 9.52 3.46 6.56
N GLU A 69 8.38 3.62 7.23
CA GLU A 69 7.12 3.91 6.56
C GLU A 69 6.91 5.41 6.38
N PHE A 70 6.38 5.78 5.21
CA PHE A 70 6.07 7.17 4.91
C PHE A 70 4.68 7.48 5.45
N GLU A 71 4.58 8.31 6.48
CA GLU A 71 3.27 8.68 7.03
C GLU A 71 2.53 9.70 6.15
N ILE A 72 3.27 10.56 5.45
CA ILE A 72 2.72 11.64 4.62
C ILE A 72 3.38 11.61 3.24
N LEU A 73 2.55 11.57 2.21
CA LEU A 73 2.94 11.62 0.81
C LEU A 73 2.36 12.86 0.12
N ARG A 74 3.06 13.36 -0.88
CA ARG A 74 2.55 14.33 -1.84
C ARG A 74 2.21 13.63 -3.14
N PHE A 75 0.99 13.85 -3.61
CA PHE A 75 0.51 13.44 -4.92
C PHE A 75 0.44 14.67 -5.83
N THR A 76 1.14 14.66 -6.95
CA THR A 76 1.11 15.75 -7.94
C THR A 76 0.71 15.22 -9.31
N VAL A 77 0.04 16.08 -10.07
CA VAL A 77 -0.46 15.76 -11.41
C VAL A 77 -0.03 16.86 -12.37
N LYS A 78 0.56 16.49 -13.50
CA LYS A 78 0.91 17.42 -14.57
C LYS A 78 0.48 16.86 -15.92
N GLU A 79 -0.14 17.68 -16.75
CA GLU A 79 -0.41 17.32 -18.13
C GLU A 79 0.83 17.58 -18.99
N ILE A 80 1.24 16.57 -19.76
CA ILE A 80 2.37 16.64 -20.69
C ILE A 80 1.88 16.18 -22.06
N GLY A 81 1.51 17.14 -22.90
CA GLY A 81 0.86 16.86 -24.17
C GLY A 81 -0.48 16.16 -23.95
N ALA A 82 -0.64 14.95 -24.48
CA ALA A 82 -1.82 14.11 -24.27
C ALA A 82 -1.68 13.15 -23.06
N GLY A 83 -0.57 13.21 -22.32
CA GLY A 83 -0.29 12.32 -21.20
C GLY A 83 -0.51 12.99 -19.84
N LEU A 84 -0.85 12.17 -18.84
CA LEU A 84 -0.91 12.58 -17.44
C LEU A 84 0.33 12.06 -16.71
N HIS A 85 1.11 12.96 -16.14
CA HIS A 85 2.28 12.65 -15.33
C HIS A 85 1.92 12.77 -13.85
N ILE A 86 1.88 11.63 -13.15
CA ILE A 86 1.55 11.54 -11.74
C ILE A 86 2.82 11.21 -10.96
N VAL A 87 3.09 11.95 -9.89
CA VAL A 87 4.19 11.68 -8.95
C VAL A 87 3.63 11.52 -7.55
N ILE A 88 4.05 10.47 -6.87
CA ILE A 88 3.77 10.20 -5.46
C ILE A 88 5.12 10.11 -4.75
N GLU A 89 5.36 11.00 -3.78
CA GLU A 89 6.64 11.10 -3.08
C GLU A 89 6.44 11.39 -1.58
N PRO A 90 7.33 10.92 -0.69
CA PRO A 90 7.28 11.30 0.72
C PRO A 90 7.62 12.77 0.91
N ILE A 91 6.92 13.43 1.84
CA ILE A 91 7.19 14.84 2.18
C ILE A 91 8.42 14.96 3.09
N ASP A 92 8.64 13.98 3.96
CA ASP A 92 9.63 14.05 5.05
C ASP A 92 10.80 13.06 4.91
N ALA A 93 11.03 12.47 3.74
CA ALA A 93 12.13 11.52 3.59
C ALA A 93 13.49 12.23 3.71
N LYS A 94 14.12 12.12 4.88
CA LYS A 94 15.58 12.27 5.01
C LYS A 94 16.21 11.19 4.14
N ARG A 95 16.78 11.64 3.02
CA ARG A 95 17.60 10.81 2.14
C ARG A 95 18.91 10.42 2.80
#